data_AF-A0A3Q7UW33-F1
#
_entry.id   AF-A0A3Q7UW33-F1
#
_cell.length_a   1.000
_cell.length_b   1.000
_cell.length_c   1.000
_cell.angle_alpha   90.00
_cell.angle_beta   90.00
_cell.angle_gamma   90.00
#
_symmetry.space_group_name_H-M   'P 1'
#
loop_
_entity.id
_entity.type
_entity.pdbx_description
1 polymer ?
#
loop_
_entity_poly.entity_id
_entity_poly.type
_entity_poly.pdbx_seq_one_letter_code
_entity_poly.pdbx_strand_id
1 'polypeptide(L)'
;MQVHALREDFREKNSSTNQHIIRLESLQAEQVLEIKMLSDRKRELEHRLSATLQENDLLQGTVEELQDRVLVLERQGHDKDLQLHQSQLELQEVRLSYRQLQVKVEELAEERSLQSSAATSTSLLSEIEQSMEAEELEQEREQLRLQLWEAYCQVRYLCSHLRGNDSADSAVSTDSSMDESSETSSAKDVPAGSLRTALSELKRLIQSIVDGMEPTVTLLSVEMTALKEERDRLRVTSEDQEPKEQLQKAIRDRDEAIAKKNAVELELAKCKMDMMSLNSQLLDAIQQKLNLSQQLEAWQDDMHRVIDRQLMDTHLKEQSRPAALSGAQGMGRGDEPSTTEGKRLFSFFRKI
;
A
#
# COMPACT_ATOMS: atom_id res chain seq x y z
N MET A 1 94.43 -24.71 -9.42
CA MET A 1 93.66 -23.55 -8.89
C MET A 1 92.43 -23.21 -9.75
N GLN A 2 92.52 -23.15 -11.09
CA GLN A 2 91.40 -22.74 -11.96
C GLN A 2 90.11 -23.61 -11.85
N VAL A 3 90.22 -24.94 -11.71
CA VAL A 3 89.04 -25.82 -11.55
C VAL A 3 88.32 -25.59 -10.23
N HIS A 4 89.04 -25.18 -9.17
CA HIS A 4 88.42 -24.88 -7.88
C HIS A 4 87.60 -23.59 -7.96
N ALA A 5 88.16 -22.55 -8.58
CA ALA A 5 87.46 -21.29 -8.83
C ALA A 5 86.18 -21.50 -9.68
N LEU A 6 86.26 -22.25 -10.78
CA LEU A 6 85.08 -22.56 -11.59
C LEU A 6 84.01 -23.38 -10.83
N ARG A 7 84.41 -24.25 -9.90
CA ARG A 7 83.48 -24.97 -9.03
C ARG A 7 82.84 -24.05 -8.00
N GLU A 8 83.56 -23.06 -7.48
CA GLU A 8 83.01 -22.02 -6.60
C GLU A 8 82.05 -21.11 -7.35
N ASP A 9 82.40 -20.63 -8.54
CA ASP A 9 81.51 -19.84 -9.40
C ASP A 9 80.22 -20.60 -9.73
N PHE A 10 80.33 -21.89 -10.04
CA PHE A 10 79.15 -22.72 -10.29
C PHE A 10 78.30 -22.90 -9.03
N ARG A 11 78.91 -23.09 -7.86
CA ARG A 11 78.19 -23.17 -6.58
C ARG A 11 77.48 -21.87 -6.26
N GLU A 12 78.12 -20.73 -6.45
CA GLU A 12 77.53 -19.42 -6.21
C GLU A 12 76.36 -19.16 -7.17
N LYS A 13 76.53 -19.41 -8.47
CA LYS A 13 75.44 -19.33 -9.47
C LYS A 13 74.29 -20.27 -9.13
N ASN A 14 74.57 -21.49 -8.70
CA ASN A 14 73.53 -22.44 -8.32
C ASN A 14 72.80 -21.98 -7.04
N SER A 15 73.53 -21.40 -6.09
CA SER A 15 72.94 -20.83 -4.87
C SER A 15 72.07 -19.59 -5.16
N SER A 16 72.50 -18.70 -6.07
CA SER A 16 71.71 -17.53 -6.47
C SER A 16 70.47 -17.94 -7.25
N THR A 17 70.62 -18.90 -8.17
CA THR A 17 69.49 -19.46 -8.94
C THR A 17 68.46 -20.07 -7.99
N ASN A 18 68.89 -20.85 -7.00
CA ASN A 18 67.98 -21.40 -5.98
C ASN A 18 67.31 -20.30 -5.14
N GLN A 19 68.02 -19.23 -4.77
CA GLN A 19 67.41 -18.08 -4.09
C GLN A 19 66.36 -17.38 -4.96
N HIS A 20 66.61 -17.23 -6.26
CA HIS A 20 65.64 -16.66 -7.20
C HIS A 20 64.41 -17.57 -7.36
N ILE A 21 64.60 -18.89 -7.45
CA ILE A 21 63.50 -19.86 -7.51
C ILE A 21 62.61 -19.74 -6.27
N ILE A 22 63.19 -19.75 -5.07
CA ILE A 22 62.41 -19.63 -3.82
C ILE A 22 61.64 -18.30 -3.76
N ARG A 23 62.26 -17.19 -4.19
CA ARG A 23 61.57 -15.88 -4.25
C ARG A 23 60.42 -15.90 -5.25
N LEU A 24 60.61 -16.51 -6.42
CA LEU A 24 59.54 -16.66 -7.42
C LEU A 24 58.40 -17.53 -6.90
N GLU A 25 58.70 -18.64 -6.23
CA GLU A 25 57.69 -19.51 -5.62
C GLU A 25 56.89 -18.78 -4.53
N SER A 26 57.55 -17.97 -3.70
CA SER A 26 56.86 -17.13 -2.69
C SER A 26 55.94 -16.10 -3.34
N LEU A 27 56.42 -15.38 -4.35
CA LEU A 27 55.62 -14.39 -5.07
C LEU A 27 54.45 -15.03 -5.82
N GLN A 28 54.66 -16.21 -6.41
CA GLN A 28 53.59 -16.99 -7.04
C GLN A 28 52.53 -17.41 -6.01
N ALA A 29 52.94 -17.88 -4.83
CA ALA A 29 52.00 -18.25 -3.77
C ALA A 29 51.18 -17.05 -3.28
N GLU A 30 51.82 -15.89 -3.07
CA GLU A 30 51.15 -14.64 -2.70
C GLU A 30 50.13 -14.20 -3.76
N GLN A 31 50.52 -14.20 -5.04
CA GLN A 31 49.63 -13.85 -6.15
C GLN A 31 48.42 -14.79 -6.25
N VAL A 32 48.63 -16.10 -6.08
CA VAL A 32 47.52 -17.08 -6.11
C VAL A 32 46.53 -16.83 -4.96
N LEU A 33 47.03 -16.53 -3.76
CA LEU A 33 46.17 -16.19 -2.62
C LEU A 33 45.40 -14.89 -2.86
N GLU A 34 46.04 -13.85 -3.39
CA GLU A 34 45.39 -12.59 -3.73
C GLU A 34 44.30 -12.77 -4.78
N ILE A 35 44.59 -13.48 -5.87
CA ILE A 35 43.61 -13.80 -6.92
C ILE A 35 42.42 -14.56 -6.32
N LYS A 36 42.68 -15.52 -5.42
CA LYS A 36 41.61 -16.28 -4.75
C LYS A 36 40.74 -15.36 -3.89
N MET A 37 41.34 -14.51 -3.06
CA MET A 37 40.57 -13.56 -2.23
C MET A 37 39.75 -12.59 -3.07
N LEU A 38 40.33 -12.04 -4.15
CA LEU A 38 39.60 -11.15 -5.06
C LEU A 38 38.46 -11.88 -5.78
N SER A 39 38.67 -13.13 -6.19
CA SER A 39 37.65 -13.96 -6.81
C SER A 39 36.51 -14.30 -5.84
N ASP A 40 36.83 -14.63 -4.59
CA ASP A 40 35.85 -14.90 -3.54
C ASP A 40 35.06 -13.62 -3.22
N ARG A 41 35.74 -12.47 -3.12
CA ARG A 41 35.08 -11.17 -2.93
C ARG A 41 34.17 -10.80 -4.10
N LYS A 42 34.58 -11.08 -5.34
CA LYS A 42 33.75 -10.89 -6.53
C LYS A 42 32.48 -11.73 -6.44
N ARG A 43 32.61 -13.03 -6.13
CA ARG A 43 31.45 -13.94 -6.00
C ARG A 43 30.47 -13.48 -4.92
N GLU A 44 30.98 -13.02 -3.78
CA GLU A 44 30.14 -12.46 -2.72
C GLU A 44 29.36 -11.23 -3.19
N LEU A 45 30.02 -10.31 -3.92
CA LEU A 45 29.34 -9.14 -4.48
C LEU A 45 28.30 -9.51 -5.53
N GLU A 46 28.58 -10.51 -6.38
CA GLU A 46 27.62 -11.04 -7.35
C GLU A 46 26.39 -11.66 -6.67
N HIS A 47 26.59 -12.44 -5.60
CA HIS A 47 25.48 -12.99 -4.80
C HIS A 47 24.64 -11.89 -4.15
N ARG A 48 25.29 -10.89 -3.53
CA ARG A 48 24.58 -9.74 -2.94
C ARG A 48 23.79 -8.97 -3.98
N LEU A 49 24.38 -8.72 -5.16
CA LEU A 49 23.69 -8.06 -6.27
C LEU A 49 22.47 -8.87 -6.73
N SER A 50 22.61 -10.18 -6.91
CA SER A 50 21.50 -11.06 -7.30
C SER A 50 20.38 -11.05 -6.26
N ALA A 51 20.71 -11.07 -4.95
CA ALA A 51 19.72 -11.00 -3.89
C ALA A 51 18.96 -9.67 -3.91
N THR A 52 19.68 -8.55 -4.10
CA THR A 52 19.03 -7.23 -4.21
C THR A 52 18.17 -7.08 -5.46
N LEU A 53 18.54 -7.71 -6.57
CA LEU A 53 17.72 -7.73 -7.78
C LEU A 53 16.42 -8.51 -7.57
N GLN A 54 16.50 -9.69 -6.93
CA GLN A 54 15.30 -10.46 -6.59
C GLN A 54 14.37 -9.70 -5.64
N GLU A 55 14.92 -9.01 -4.64
CA GLU A 55 14.13 -8.15 -3.76
C GLU A 55 13.48 -6.99 -4.54
N ASN A 56 14.21 -6.41 -5.51
CA ASN A 56 13.67 -5.35 -6.37
C ASN A 56 12.49 -5.85 -7.24
N ASP A 57 12.62 -7.03 -7.84
CA ASP A 57 11.56 -7.65 -8.64
C ASP A 57 10.30 -7.92 -7.80
N LEU A 58 10.48 -8.42 -6.56
CA LEU A 58 9.37 -8.63 -5.62
C LEU A 58 8.70 -7.30 -5.25
N LEU A 59 9.48 -6.28 -4.93
CA LEU A 59 8.96 -4.95 -4.63
C LEU A 59 8.22 -4.36 -5.82
N GLN A 60 8.74 -4.53 -7.05
CA GLN A 60 8.05 -4.11 -8.26
C GLN A 60 6.68 -4.78 -8.39
N GLY A 61 6.60 -6.10 -8.17
CA GLY A 61 5.32 -6.81 -8.16
C GLY A 61 4.33 -6.25 -7.13
N THR A 62 4.78 -5.96 -5.91
CA THR A 62 3.92 -5.33 -4.89
C THR A 62 3.46 -3.92 -5.30
N VAL A 63 4.30 -3.15 -6.00
CA VAL A 63 3.93 -1.82 -6.49
C VAL A 63 2.85 -1.92 -7.57
N GLU A 64 2.96 -2.89 -8.49
CA GLU A 64 1.96 -3.15 -9.52
C GLU A 64 0.61 -3.55 -8.90
N GLU A 65 0.60 -4.46 -7.91
CA GLU A 65 -0.63 -4.83 -7.18
C GLU A 65 -1.28 -3.64 -6.45
N LEU A 66 -0.46 -2.78 -5.84
CA LEU A 66 -0.95 -1.58 -5.16
C LEU A 66 -1.51 -0.56 -6.15
N GLN A 67 -0.91 -0.43 -7.33
CA GLN A 67 -1.43 0.44 -8.40
C GLN A 67 -2.80 -0.03 -8.88
N ASP A 68 -2.96 -1.33 -9.14
CA ASP A 68 -4.25 -1.92 -9.54
C ASP A 68 -5.33 -1.67 -8.48
N ARG A 69 -4.97 -1.82 -7.21
CA ARG A 69 -5.89 -1.58 -6.11
C ARG A 69 -6.29 -0.11 -5.96
N VAL A 70 -5.37 0.82 -6.19
CA VAL A 70 -5.69 2.25 -6.24
C VAL A 70 -6.69 2.55 -7.35
N LEU A 71 -6.49 2.00 -8.56
CA LEU A 71 -7.42 2.20 -9.68
C LEU A 71 -8.84 1.69 -9.37
N VAL A 72 -8.96 0.56 -8.67
CA VAL A 72 -10.26 0.03 -8.23
C VAL A 72 -10.91 0.97 -7.21
N LEU A 73 -10.16 1.44 -6.21
CA LEU A 73 -10.67 2.36 -5.19
C LEU A 73 -11.09 3.70 -5.79
N GLU A 74 -10.34 4.22 -6.76
CA GLU A 74 -10.69 5.43 -7.49
C GLU A 74 -12.03 5.24 -8.22
N ARG A 75 -12.20 4.14 -8.96
CA ARG A 75 -13.47 3.84 -9.64
C ARG A 75 -14.64 3.75 -8.66
N GLN A 76 -14.46 3.04 -7.54
CA GLN A 76 -15.49 2.93 -6.50
C GLN A 76 -15.82 4.29 -5.87
N GLY A 77 -14.83 5.18 -5.71
CA GLY A 77 -15.04 6.55 -5.26
C GLY A 77 -15.93 7.32 -6.22
N HIS A 78 -15.63 7.26 -7.52
CA HIS A 78 -16.42 7.93 -8.56
C HIS A 78 -17.86 7.40 -8.59
N ASP A 79 -18.05 6.09 -8.48
CA ASP A 79 -19.39 5.46 -8.46
C ASP A 79 -20.21 5.91 -7.24
N LYS A 80 -19.56 6.02 -6.06
CA LYS A 80 -20.22 6.53 -4.84
C LYS A 80 -20.57 8.01 -4.96
N ASP A 81 -19.71 8.82 -5.57
CA ASP A 81 -20.00 10.24 -5.81
C ASP A 81 -21.19 10.41 -6.76
N LEU A 82 -21.27 9.59 -7.81
CA LEU A 82 -22.42 9.51 -8.71
C LEU A 82 -23.71 9.15 -7.97
N GLN A 83 -23.68 8.12 -7.11
CA GLN A 83 -24.83 7.71 -6.30
C GLN A 83 -25.27 8.80 -5.31
N LEU A 84 -24.32 9.46 -4.64
CA LEU A 84 -24.61 10.57 -3.74
C LEU A 84 -25.27 11.73 -4.49
N HIS A 85 -24.79 12.04 -5.70
CA HIS A 85 -25.39 13.08 -6.51
C HIS A 85 -26.83 12.74 -6.92
N GLN A 86 -27.08 11.49 -7.33
CA GLN A 86 -28.43 11.01 -7.64
C GLN A 86 -29.36 11.12 -6.42
N SER A 87 -28.93 10.62 -5.27
CA SER A 87 -29.71 10.70 -4.04
C SER A 87 -30.02 12.14 -3.60
N GLN A 88 -29.10 13.09 -3.84
CA GLN A 88 -29.33 14.51 -3.57
C GLN A 88 -30.43 15.09 -4.47
N LEU A 89 -30.45 14.72 -5.76
CA LEU A 89 -31.48 15.17 -6.70
C LEU A 89 -32.86 14.62 -6.31
N GLU A 90 -32.95 13.32 -6.00
CA GLU A 90 -34.18 12.68 -5.55
C GLU A 90 -34.70 13.33 -4.25
N LEU A 91 -33.82 13.61 -3.30
CA LEU A 91 -34.19 14.29 -2.07
C LEU A 91 -34.72 15.70 -2.32
N GLN A 92 -34.15 16.43 -3.29
CA GLN A 92 -34.63 17.74 -3.68
C GLN A 92 -36.04 17.66 -4.29
N GLU A 93 -36.29 16.67 -5.15
CA GLU A 93 -37.60 16.42 -5.75
C GLU A 93 -38.66 16.10 -4.69
N VAL A 94 -38.35 15.19 -3.76
CA VAL A 94 -39.24 14.82 -2.64
C VAL A 94 -39.52 16.03 -1.74
N ARG A 95 -38.52 16.89 -1.49
CA ARG A 95 -38.73 18.13 -0.71
C ARG A 95 -39.67 19.10 -1.41
N LEU A 96 -39.59 19.20 -2.74
CA LEU A 96 -40.49 20.05 -3.52
C LEU A 96 -41.92 19.50 -3.51
N SER A 97 -42.08 18.19 -3.70
CA SER A 97 -43.41 17.55 -3.67
C SER A 97 -44.05 17.64 -2.28
N TYR A 98 -43.28 17.47 -1.21
CA TYR A 98 -43.75 17.64 0.17
C TYR A 98 -44.30 19.05 0.41
N ARG A 99 -43.58 20.10 -0.02
CA ARG A 99 -44.05 21.49 0.10
C ARG A 99 -45.35 21.73 -0.66
N GLN A 100 -45.47 21.17 -1.86
CA GLN A 100 -46.71 21.28 -2.64
C GLN A 100 -47.89 20.61 -1.94
N LEU A 101 -47.67 19.42 -1.37
CA LEU A 101 -48.72 18.72 -0.63
C LEU A 101 -49.12 19.47 0.65
N GLN A 102 -48.15 20.07 1.34
CA GLN A 102 -48.41 20.89 2.52
C GLN A 102 -49.35 22.06 2.22
N VAL A 103 -49.12 22.78 1.11
CA VAL A 103 -50.00 23.88 0.68
C VAL A 103 -51.43 23.37 0.43
N LYS A 104 -51.60 22.23 -0.23
CA LYS A 104 -52.94 21.64 -0.47
C LYS A 104 -53.68 21.27 0.82
N VAL A 105 -52.96 20.84 1.84
CA VAL A 105 -53.57 20.50 3.15
C VAL A 105 -54.06 21.76 3.86
N GLU A 106 -53.31 22.87 3.77
CA GLU A 106 -53.70 24.17 4.31
C GLU A 106 -54.96 24.70 3.61
N GLU A 107 -55.03 24.63 2.28
CA GLU A 107 -56.21 25.02 1.48
C GLU A 107 -57.48 24.27 1.92
N LEU A 108 -57.41 22.94 2.04
CA LEU A 108 -58.55 22.11 2.47
C LEU A 108 -59.02 22.40 3.91
N ALA A 109 -58.11 22.82 4.79
CA ALA A 109 -58.45 23.19 6.15
C ALA A 109 -59.25 24.51 6.22
N GLU A 110 -58.91 25.48 5.37
CA GLU A 110 -59.62 26.75 5.27
C GLU A 110 -61.05 26.58 4.72
N GLU A 111 -61.22 25.75 3.69
CA GLU A 111 -62.55 25.44 3.11
C GLU A 111 -63.51 24.87 4.17
N ARG A 112 -63.01 23.98 5.03
CA ARG A 112 -63.81 23.36 6.10
C ARG A 112 -64.23 24.36 7.18
N SER A 113 -63.43 25.39 7.46
CA SER A 113 -63.74 26.39 8.48
C SER A 113 -64.94 27.26 8.07
N LEU A 114 -64.99 27.66 6.80
CA LEU A 114 -66.03 28.55 6.25
C LEU A 114 -67.42 27.91 6.26
N GLN A 115 -67.50 26.60 6.02
CA GLN A 115 -68.77 25.86 6.01
C GLN A 115 -69.45 25.81 7.39
N SER A 116 -68.69 25.88 8.49
CA SER A 116 -69.26 25.79 9.85
C SER A 116 -69.98 27.06 10.32
N SER A 117 -69.67 28.22 9.73
CA SER A 117 -70.18 29.53 10.20
C SER A 117 -71.60 29.86 9.71
N ALA A 118 -72.11 29.16 8.70
CA ALA A 118 -73.37 29.51 8.04
C ALA A 118 -74.64 28.97 8.74
N ALA A 119 -74.50 28.11 9.75
CA ALA A 119 -75.61 27.26 10.23
C ALA A 119 -76.40 27.78 11.46
N THR A 120 -76.30 29.04 11.89
CA THR A 120 -76.71 29.45 13.28
C THR A 120 -77.69 30.63 13.45
N SER A 121 -78.82 30.73 12.73
CA SER A 121 -79.85 31.76 13.06
C SER A 121 -81.29 31.42 12.67
N THR A 122 -82.26 31.36 13.62
CA THR A 122 -83.73 31.27 13.35
C THR A 122 -84.64 31.90 14.43
N SER A 123 -85.72 32.61 14.03
CA SER A 123 -86.74 33.37 14.82
C SER A 123 -88.04 33.49 14.01
N LEU A 124 -89.26 33.20 14.55
CA LEU A 124 -90.65 33.29 13.99
C LEU A 124 -90.90 32.76 12.55
N LEU A 125 -90.00 33.02 11.61
CA LEU A 125 -89.49 31.96 10.75
C LEU A 125 -89.33 30.69 11.58
N SER A 126 -88.70 30.64 12.76
CA SER A 126 -88.59 29.42 13.60
C SER A 126 -89.88 28.63 13.85
N GLU A 127 -91.08 29.21 13.73
CA GLU A 127 -92.36 28.48 13.85
C GLU A 127 -92.92 28.02 12.49
N ILE A 128 -92.79 28.84 11.44
CA ILE A 128 -93.06 28.41 10.05
C ILE A 128 -91.97 27.46 9.55
N GLU A 129 -90.73 27.67 9.95
CA GLU A 129 -89.56 26.79 9.99
C GLU A 129 -89.75 25.68 11.00
N GLN A 130 -90.63 25.68 12.01
CA GLN A 130 -90.89 24.44 12.79
C GLN A 130 -91.90 23.54 12.07
N SER A 131 -92.83 24.13 11.31
CA SER A 131 -93.79 23.39 10.47
C SER A 131 -93.18 23.01 9.12
N MET A 132 -92.41 23.91 8.52
CA MET A 132 -91.50 23.62 7.42
C MET A 132 -90.37 22.75 7.94
N GLU A 133 -89.84 22.87 9.17
CA GLU A 133 -88.92 21.86 9.75
C GLU A 133 -89.70 20.58 9.94
N ALA A 134 -90.98 20.54 10.28
CA ALA A 134 -91.67 19.25 10.39
C ALA A 134 -91.81 18.57 9.02
N GLU A 135 -92.07 19.33 7.96
CA GLU A 135 -92.15 18.85 6.58
C GLU A 135 -90.76 18.60 5.97
N GLU A 136 -89.76 19.40 6.31
CA GLU A 136 -88.34 19.25 5.99
C GLU A 136 -87.73 18.13 6.80
N LEU A 137 -88.13 17.87 8.05
CA LEU A 137 -87.74 16.73 8.88
C LEU A 137 -88.41 15.47 8.34
N GLU A 138 -89.61 15.57 7.77
CA GLU A 138 -90.26 14.46 7.08
C GLU A 138 -89.58 14.17 5.74
N GLN A 139 -89.21 15.21 4.99
CA GLN A 139 -88.37 15.10 3.79
C GLN A 139 -86.95 14.62 4.14
N GLU A 140 -86.34 15.07 5.23
CA GLU A 140 -85.05 14.66 5.74
C GLU A 140 -85.12 13.25 6.29
N ARG A 141 -86.23 12.84 6.90
CA ARG A 141 -86.46 11.45 7.32
C ARG A 141 -86.59 10.56 6.09
N GLU A 142 -87.25 11.01 5.04
CA GLU A 142 -87.35 10.25 3.77
C GLU A 142 -86.01 10.26 3.02
N GLN A 143 -85.28 11.38 3.04
CA GLN A 143 -83.92 11.53 2.51
C GLN A 143 -82.95 10.64 3.29
N LEU A 144 -83.01 10.62 4.61
CA LEU A 144 -82.25 9.74 5.49
C LEU A 144 -82.63 8.29 5.25
N ARG A 145 -83.90 8.00 4.96
CA ARG A 145 -84.36 6.66 4.59
C ARG A 145 -83.78 6.22 3.24
N LEU A 146 -83.72 7.12 2.25
CA LEU A 146 -83.04 6.92 0.97
C LEU A 146 -81.53 6.72 1.17
N GLN A 147 -80.87 7.58 1.94
CA GLN A 147 -79.44 7.48 2.26
C GLN A 147 -79.13 6.20 3.05
N LEU A 148 -80.00 5.79 3.96
CA LEU A 148 -79.86 4.55 4.72
C LEU A 148 -80.03 3.33 3.80
N TRP A 149 -80.93 3.41 2.83
CA TRP A 149 -81.09 2.39 1.79
C TRP A 149 -79.88 2.34 0.86
N GLU A 150 -79.37 3.49 0.40
CA GLU A 150 -78.13 3.57 -0.39
C GLU A 150 -76.93 3.03 0.38
N ALA A 151 -76.77 3.40 1.65
CA ALA A 151 -75.73 2.87 2.53
C ALA A 151 -75.88 1.36 2.71
N TYR A 152 -77.10 0.85 2.89
CA TYR A 152 -77.38 -0.59 2.96
C TYR A 152 -77.00 -1.30 1.65
N CYS A 153 -77.39 -0.77 0.49
CA CYS A 153 -77.01 -1.29 -0.82
C CYS A 153 -75.50 -1.26 -1.04
N GLN A 154 -74.82 -0.18 -0.63
CA GLN A 154 -73.36 -0.07 -0.70
C GLN A 154 -72.67 -1.09 0.21
N VAL A 155 -73.12 -1.26 1.45
CA VAL A 155 -72.57 -2.26 2.38
C VAL A 155 -72.80 -3.67 1.83
N ARG A 156 -73.99 -3.97 1.29
CA ARG A 156 -74.28 -5.24 0.61
C ARG A 156 -73.36 -5.45 -0.59
N TYR A 157 -73.14 -4.42 -1.40
CA TYR A 157 -72.20 -4.48 -2.54
C TYR A 157 -70.77 -4.76 -2.07
N LEU A 158 -70.29 -4.08 -1.03
CA LEU A 158 -68.97 -4.32 -0.44
C LEU A 158 -68.84 -5.73 0.13
N CYS A 159 -69.86 -6.25 0.82
CA CYS A 159 -69.89 -7.64 1.28
C CYS A 159 -69.78 -8.63 0.11
N SER A 160 -70.54 -8.40 -0.97
CA SER A 160 -70.46 -9.23 -2.18
C SER A 160 -69.11 -9.13 -2.88
N HIS A 161 -68.51 -7.94 -2.92
CA HIS A 161 -67.21 -7.71 -3.52
C HIS A 161 -66.08 -8.38 -2.74
N LEU A 162 -66.11 -8.28 -1.41
CA LEU A 162 -65.14 -8.95 -0.53
C LEU A 162 -65.31 -10.48 -0.58
N ARG A 163 -66.54 -10.98 -0.66
CA ARG A 163 -66.84 -12.41 -0.87
C ARG A 163 -66.40 -12.90 -2.26
N GLY A 164 -66.51 -12.05 -3.28
CA GLY A 164 -66.04 -12.34 -4.65
C GLY A 164 -64.52 -12.31 -4.80
N ASN A 165 -63.80 -11.63 -3.88
CA ASN A 165 -62.35 -11.72 -3.82
C ASN A 165 -61.86 -13.02 -3.17
N ASP A 166 -62.72 -13.76 -2.44
CA ASP A 166 -62.41 -15.11 -1.95
C ASP A 166 -62.55 -16.20 -3.03
N SER A 167 -63.06 -15.90 -4.24
CA SER A 167 -63.28 -16.91 -5.30
C SER A 167 -62.09 -17.12 -6.24
N ALA A 168 -60.92 -16.59 -5.93
CA ALA A 168 -59.73 -16.82 -6.75
C ALA A 168 -58.94 -18.09 -6.35
N ASP A 169 -59.16 -18.68 -5.16
CA ASP A 169 -58.43 -19.89 -4.79
C ASP A 169 -59.06 -20.67 -3.62
N SER A 170 -60.20 -21.34 -3.85
CA SER A 170 -60.61 -22.46 -2.99
C SER A 170 -61.59 -23.38 -3.71
N ALA A 171 -61.04 -24.39 -4.38
CA ALA A 171 -61.78 -25.56 -4.78
C ALA A 171 -62.09 -26.41 -3.52
N VAL A 172 -63.33 -26.89 -3.44
CA VAL A 172 -63.91 -27.77 -2.40
C VAL A 172 -64.52 -27.03 -1.20
N SER A 173 -65.86 -26.89 -1.18
CA SER A 173 -66.76 -27.83 -0.50
C SER A 173 -68.17 -27.25 -0.25
N THR A 174 -69.17 -28.06 -0.64
CA THR A 174 -70.48 -28.30 0.00
C THR A 174 -71.44 -27.15 0.31
N ASP A 175 -72.61 -27.24 -0.35
CA ASP A 175 -73.96 -27.12 0.20
C ASP A 175 -74.14 -26.13 1.37
N SER A 176 -74.57 -24.92 1.02
CA SER A 176 -75.38 -24.12 1.93
C SER A 176 -76.55 -23.56 1.13
N SER A 177 -77.63 -24.32 1.24
CA SER A 177 -79.00 -23.97 0.89
C SER A 177 -79.49 -22.70 1.59
N MET A 178 -80.42 -22.04 0.90
CA MET A 178 -81.49 -21.17 1.40
C MET A 178 -81.12 -20.11 2.45
N ASP A 179 -81.16 -18.83 2.06
CA ASP A 179 -82.15 -17.91 2.65
C ASP A 179 -82.29 -16.59 1.87
N GLU A 180 -83.54 -16.27 1.53
CA GLU A 180 -84.14 -14.95 1.28
C GLU A 180 -83.28 -13.87 0.60
N SER A 181 -83.17 -13.98 -0.74
CA SER A 181 -83.09 -12.79 -1.59
C SER A 181 -84.49 -12.17 -1.72
N SER A 182 -85.01 -11.62 -0.62
CA SER A 182 -86.20 -10.77 -0.73
C SER A 182 -85.75 -9.48 -1.43
N GLU A 183 -86.28 -9.29 -2.64
CA GLU A 183 -86.21 -8.07 -3.40
C GLU A 183 -86.88 -6.93 -2.61
N THR A 184 -86.15 -6.26 -1.72
CA THR A 184 -86.56 -4.94 -1.22
C THR A 184 -86.19 -3.90 -2.29
N SER A 185 -86.94 -3.89 -3.39
CA SER A 185 -86.79 -2.94 -4.50
C SER A 185 -87.30 -1.53 -4.17
N SER A 186 -87.65 -1.29 -2.90
CA SER A 186 -88.19 -0.04 -2.40
C SER A 186 -87.60 0.29 -1.02
N ALA A 187 -87.24 1.56 -0.81
CA ALA A 187 -86.83 2.08 0.49
C ALA A 187 -87.90 1.88 1.58
N LYS A 188 -89.16 1.66 1.19
CA LYS A 188 -90.30 1.44 2.11
C LYS A 188 -90.29 0.09 2.83
N ASP A 189 -89.52 -0.89 2.34
CA ASP A 189 -89.59 -2.29 2.80
C ASP A 189 -88.34 -2.81 3.52
N VAL A 190 -87.39 -1.95 3.90
CA VAL A 190 -86.20 -2.38 4.65
C VAL A 190 -86.57 -2.71 6.10
N PRO A 191 -86.44 -3.98 6.55
CA PRO A 191 -86.71 -4.34 7.94
C PRO A 191 -85.76 -3.63 8.90
N ALA A 192 -86.26 -3.23 10.07
CA ALA A 192 -85.44 -2.65 11.11
C ALA A 192 -84.34 -3.65 11.52
N GLY A 193 -83.07 -3.25 11.36
CA GLY A 193 -81.91 -4.07 11.72
C GLY A 193 -81.14 -4.68 10.54
N SER A 194 -81.64 -4.64 9.30
CA SER A 194 -80.95 -5.22 8.14
C SER A 194 -79.58 -4.60 7.87
N LEU A 195 -79.44 -3.28 8.02
CA LEU A 195 -78.13 -2.61 7.91
C LEU A 195 -77.16 -3.04 9.00
N ARG A 196 -77.63 -3.22 10.24
CA ARG A 196 -76.80 -3.71 11.35
C ARG A 196 -76.27 -5.11 11.08
N THR A 197 -77.12 -5.98 10.51
CA THR A 197 -76.71 -7.33 10.10
C THR A 197 -75.69 -7.27 8.97
N ALA A 198 -75.93 -6.46 7.93
CA ALA A 198 -74.99 -6.30 6.81
C ALA A 198 -73.64 -5.71 7.25
N LEU A 199 -73.62 -4.74 8.16
CA LEU A 199 -72.38 -4.20 8.74
C LEU A 199 -71.64 -5.22 9.61
N SER A 200 -72.37 -6.05 10.36
CA SER A 200 -71.77 -7.12 11.16
C SER A 200 -71.12 -8.19 10.26
N GLU A 201 -71.76 -8.50 9.14
CA GLU A 201 -71.20 -9.37 8.10
C GLU A 201 -69.95 -8.76 7.44
N LEU A 202 -70.00 -7.48 7.06
CA LEU A 202 -68.86 -6.75 6.51
C LEU A 202 -67.66 -6.79 7.47
N LYS A 203 -67.90 -6.53 8.76
CA LYS A 203 -66.88 -6.61 9.81
C LYS A 203 -66.25 -8.00 9.88
N ARG A 204 -67.06 -9.06 9.80
CA ARG A 204 -66.57 -10.46 9.81
C ARG A 204 -65.71 -10.76 8.58
N LEU A 205 -66.13 -10.31 7.40
CA LEU A 205 -65.37 -10.50 6.15
C LEU A 205 -64.02 -9.77 6.18
N ILE A 206 -64.01 -8.51 6.62
CA ILE A 206 -62.76 -7.74 6.77
C ILE A 206 -61.81 -8.43 7.76
N GLN A 207 -62.33 -8.90 8.90
CA GLN A 207 -61.50 -9.61 9.89
C GLN A 207 -60.91 -10.90 9.31
N SER A 208 -61.70 -11.67 8.56
CA SER A 208 -61.23 -12.90 7.90
C SER A 208 -60.09 -12.64 6.91
N ILE A 209 -60.15 -11.55 6.15
CA ILE A 209 -59.09 -11.17 5.22
C ILE A 209 -57.83 -10.74 5.97
N VAL A 210 -57.98 -9.96 7.04
CA VAL A 210 -56.85 -9.53 7.89
C VAL A 210 -56.15 -10.73 8.52
N ASP A 211 -56.92 -11.65 9.10
CA ASP A 211 -56.38 -12.88 9.72
C ASP A 211 -55.70 -13.78 8.66
N GLY A 212 -56.22 -13.81 7.43
CA GLY A 212 -55.60 -14.52 6.30
C GLY A 212 -54.29 -13.90 5.80
N MET A 213 -54.10 -12.59 5.96
CA MET A 213 -52.88 -11.88 5.55
C MET A 213 -51.78 -11.90 6.62
N GLU A 214 -52.14 -12.08 7.90
CA GLU A 214 -51.22 -12.17 9.03
C GLU A 214 -50.08 -13.20 8.83
N PRO A 215 -50.33 -14.47 8.44
CA PRO A 215 -49.26 -15.44 8.24
C PRO A 215 -48.28 -15.02 7.12
N THR A 216 -48.79 -14.45 6.03
CA THR A 216 -47.97 -13.97 4.91
C THR A 216 -47.08 -12.79 5.34
N VAL A 217 -47.62 -11.87 6.13
CA VAL A 217 -46.85 -10.75 6.71
C VAL A 217 -45.78 -11.26 7.68
N THR A 218 -46.08 -12.24 8.52
CA THR A 218 -45.08 -12.83 9.43
C THR A 218 -43.96 -13.54 8.69
N LEU A 219 -44.28 -14.29 7.63
CA LEU A 219 -43.29 -14.99 6.80
C LEU A 219 -42.34 -13.99 6.12
N LEU A 220 -42.89 -12.96 5.46
CA LEU A 220 -42.10 -11.90 4.83
C LEU A 220 -41.24 -11.14 5.85
N SER A 221 -41.74 -10.93 7.07
CA SER A 221 -40.96 -10.31 8.15
C SER A 221 -39.74 -11.16 8.54
N VAL A 222 -39.92 -12.49 8.67
CA VAL A 222 -38.84 -13.42 8.97
C VAL A 222 -37.81 -13.45 7.84
N GLU A 223 -38.24 -13.53 6.58
CA GLU A 223 -37.35 -13.47 5.42
C GLU A 223 -36.56 -12.15 5.38
N MET A 224 -37.21 -11.02 5.64
CA MET A 224 -36.56 -9.71 5.73
C MET A 224 -35.53 -9.64 6.86
N THR A 225 -35.77 -10.31 8.00
CA THR A 225 -34.76 -10.40 9.07
C THR A 225 -33.58 -11.29 8.67
N ALA A 226 -33.82 -12.44 8.04
CA ALA A 226 -32.77 -13.34 7.57
C ALA A 226 -31.87 -12.68 6.51
N LEU A 227 -32.46 -11.99 5.54
CA LEU A 227 -31.72 -11.24 4.51
C LEU A 227 -30.92 -10.07 5.10
N LYS A 228 -31.45 -9.40 6.14
CA LYS A 228 -30.69 -8.36 6.86
C LYS A 228 -29.48 -8.95 7.59
N GLU A 229 -29.64 -10.08 8.28
CA GLU A 229 -28.55 -10.76 8.96
C GLU A 229 -27.47 -11.27 7.98
N GLU A 230 -27.88 -11.82 6.83
CA GLU A 230 -26.95 -12.23 5.77
C GLU A 230 -26.19 -11.04 5.19
N ARG A 231 -26.88 -9.93 4.91
CA ARG A 231 -26.24 -8.68 4.47
C ARG A 231 -25.27 -8.13 5.50
N ASP A 232 -25.60 -8.17 6.79
CA ASP A 232 -24.71 -7.69 7.85
C ASP A 232 -23.49 -8.61 8.03
N ARG A 233 -23.65 -9.93 7.91
CA ARG A 233 -22.53 -10.87 7.85
C ARG A 233 -21.60 -10.59 6.67
N LEU A 234 -22.17 -10.42 5.47
CA LEU A 234 -21.40 -10.08 4.27
C LEU A 234 -20.72 -8.72 4.42
N ARG A 235 -21.33 -7.74 5.10
CA ARG A 235 -20.72 -6.44 5.38
C ARG A 235 -19.50 -6.59 6.30
N VAL A 236 -19.59 -7.38 7.36
CA VAL A 236 -18.48 -7.61 8.29
C VAL A 236 -17.31 -8.33 7.60
N THR A 237 -17.59 -9.27 6.68
CA THR A 237 -16.53 -9.94 5.91
C THR A 237 -16.02 -9.13 4.72
N SER A 238 -16.85 -8.25 4.16
CA SER A 238 -16.53 -7.37 3.03
C SER A 238 -15.90 -6.04 3.46
N GLU A 239 -15.96 -5.70 4.74
CA GLU A 239 -15.22 -4.59 5.33
C GLU A 239 -13.73 -4.93 5.30
N ASP A 240 -13.11 -4.83 4.12
CA ASP A 240 -11.82 -4.22 3.73
C ASP A 240 -10.60 -4.33 4.68
N GLN A 241 -10.67 -5.16 5.72
CA GLN A 241 -9.69 -5.28 6.81
C GLN A 241 -8.48 -6.07 6.33
N GLU A 242 -8.67 -7.22 5.69
CA GLU A 242 -7.57 -8.00 5.10
C GLU A 242 -6.74 -7.20 4.09
N PRO A 243 -7.33 -6.58 3.05
CA PRO A 243 -6.54 -5.79 2.12
C PRO A 243 -5.90 -4.58 2.82
N LYS A 244 -6.59 -3.88 3.73
CA LYS A 244 -6.03 -2.72 4.45
C LYS A 244 -4.85 -3.09 5.36
N GLU A 245 -4.92 -4.23 6.04
CA GLU A 245 -3.84 -4.76 6.87
C GLU A 245 -2.65 -5.21 6.03
N GLN A 246 -2.89 -5.86 4.89
CA GLN A 246 -1.84 -6.22 3.93
C GLN A 246 -1.15 -4.98 3.35
N LEU A 247 -1.92 -3.94 2.99
CA LEU A 247 -1.38 -2.66 2.53
C LEU A 247 -0.52 -2.00 3.63
N GLN A 248 -0.99 -1.96 4.87
CA GLN A 248 -0.21 -1.42 5.98
C GLN A 248 1.07 -2.21 6.24
N LYS A 249 1.04 -3.53 6.07
CA LYS A 249 2.24 -4.38 6.15
C LYS A 249 3.22 -4.04 5.02
N ALA A 250 2.76 -3.98 3.77
CA ALA A 250 3.60 -3.63 2.63
C ALA A 250 4.24 -2.23 2.76
N ILE A 251 3.52 -1.25 3.30
CA ILE A 251 4.07 0.09 3.58
C ILE A 251 5.21 0.00 4.61
N ARG A 252 5.03 -0.75 5.70
CA ARG A 252 6.07 -0.92 6.73
C ARG A 252 7.31 -1.61 6.16
N ASP A 253 7.12 -2.67 5.38
CA ASP A 253 8.22 -3.44 4.78
C ASP A 253 9.01 -2.56 3.80
N ARG A 254 8.32 -1.75 2.98
CA ARG A 254 8.95 -0.76 2.09
C ARG A 254 9.77 0.27 2.87
N ASP A 255 9.19 0.84 3.94
CA ASP A 255 9.87 1.87 4.72
C ASP A 255 11.12 1.32 5.43
N GLU A 256 11.07 0.07 5.90
CA GLU A 256 12.24 -0.64 6.45
C GLU A 256 13.33 -0.87 5.39
N ALA A 257 12.95 -1.28 4.17
CA ALA A 257 13.88 -1.45 3.06
C ALA A 257 14.55 -0.12 2.66
N ILE A 258 13.79 0.97 2.62
CA ILE A 258 14.31 2.32 2.37
C ILE A 258 15.31 2.73 3.46
N ALA A 259 15.00 2.47 4.73
CA ALA A 259 15.91 2.77 5.83
C ALA A 259 17.23 1.99 5.72
N LYS A 260 17.16 0.69 5.40
CA LYS A 260 18.35 -0.16 5.17
C LYS A 260 19.17 0.32 3.98
N LYS A 261 18.51 0.68 2.86
CA LYS A 261 19.18 1.27 1.68
C LYS A 261 19.95 2.53 2.05
N ASN A 262 19.29 3.49 2.72
CA ASN A 262 19.92 4.75 3.11
C ASN A 262 21.12 4.52 4.05
N ALA A 263 21.04 3.56 4.97
CA ALA A 263 22.15 3.20 5.85
C ALA A 263 23.35 2.66 5.05
N VAL A 264 23.12 1.79 4.07
CA VAL A 264 24.17 1.25 3.19
C VAL A 264 24.77 2.35 2.31
N GLU A 265 23.95 3.25 1.76
CA GLU A 265 24.42 4.40 0.97
C GLU A 265 25.32 5.33 1.79
N LEU A 266 24.99 5.55 3.07
CA LEU A 266 25.81 6.35 4.00
C LEU A 266 27.16 5.67 4.27
N GLU A 267 27.17 4.37 4.58
CA GLU A 267 28.42 3.62 4.76
C GLU A 267 29.27 3.57 3.49
N LEU A 268 28.64 3.47 2.32
CA LEU A 268 29.33 3.54 1.03
C LEU A 268 29.99 4.91 0.80
N ALA A 269 29.27 6.00 1.10
CA ALA A 269 29.82 7.35 1.01
C ALA A 269 31.02 7.52 1.96
N LYS A 270 30.92 7.00 3.18
CA LYS A 270 32.01 7.00 4.16
C LYS A 270 33.23 6.21 3.66
N CYS A 271 33.04 4.99 3.16
CA CYS A 271 34.14 4.20 2.60
C CYS A 271 34.82 4.89 1.41
N LYS A 272 34.05 5.60 0.57
CA LYS A 272 34.60 6.38 -0.54
C LYS A 272 35.43 7.55 -0.05
N MET A 273 35.01 8.24 1.01
CA MET A 273 35.80 9.29 1.65
C MET A 273 37.10 8.74 2.24
N ASP A 274 37.04 7.61 2.93
CA ASP A 274 38.22 6.96 3.50
C ASP A 274 39.21 6.54 2.41
N MET A 275 38.73 5.99 1.30
CA MET A 275 39.55 5.65 0.14
C MET A 275 40.21 6.89 -0.48
N MET A 276 39.47 8.00 -0.63
CA MET A 276 40.03 9.26 -1.13
C MET A 276 41.09 9.83 -0.19
N SER A 277 40.86 9.77 1.13
CA SER A 277 41.83 10.19 2.13
C SER A 277 43.11 9.35 2.08
N LEU A 278 42.97 8.02 2.04
CA LEU A 278 44.10 7.11 1.97
C LEU A 278 44.89 7.30 0.67
N ASN A 279 44.21 7.52 -0.46
CA ASN A 279 44.88 7.80 -1.73
C ASN A 279 45.68 9.12 -1.68
N SER A 280 45.12 10.16 -1.05
CA SER A 280 45.85 11.41 -0.81
C SER A 280 47.10 11.17 0.04
N GLN A 281 46.97 10.44 1.15
CA GLN A 281 48.11 10.11 2.03
C GLN A 281 49.19 9.31 1.30
N LEU A 282 48.79 8.37 0.44
CA LEU A 282 49.72 7.59 -0.37
C LEU A 282 50.49 8.48 -1.36
N LEU A 283 49.81 9.39 -2.05
CA LEU A 283 50.45 10.34 -2.96
C LEU A 283 51.45 11.23 -2.21
N ASP A 284 51.09 11.74 -1.03
CA ASP A 284 51.99 12.52 -0.19
C ASP A 284 53.23 11.72 0.24
N ALA A 285 53.06 10.46 0.64
CA ALA A 285 54.16 9.57 1.02
C ALA A 285 55.09 9.26 -0.17
N ILE A 286 54.54 9.03 -1.36
CA ILE A 286 55.33 8.86 -2.59
C ILE A 286 56.12 10.12 -2.89
N GLN A 287 55.51 11.30 -2.78
CA GLN A 287 56.17 12.58 -3.01
C GLN A 287 57.31 12.82 -2.01
N GLN A 288 57.09 12.52 -0.72
CA GLN A 288 58.14 12.60 0.30
C GLN A 288 59.30 11.65 0.00
N LYS A 289 59.01 10.40 -0.38
CA LYS A 289 60.03 9.40 -0.73
C LYS A 289 60.83 9.84 -1.96
N LEU A 290 60.17 10.39 -2.98
CA LEU A 290 60.84 10.93 -4.17
C LEU A 290 61.80 12.05 -3.80
N ASN A 291 61.36 13.01 -2.97
CA ASN A 291 62.19 14.12 -2.52
C ASN A 291 63.43 13.64 -1.74
N LEU A 292 63.27 12.65 -0.85
CA LEU A 292 64.39 12.08 -0.10
C LEU A 292 65.37 11.34 -1.02
N SER A 293 64.88 10.58 -2.00
CA SER A 293 65.73 9.92 -3.00
C SER A 293 66.56 10.94 -3.79
N GLN A 294 65.94 12.05 -4.21
CA GLN A 294 66.66 13.13 -4.91
C GLN A 294 67.73 13.79 -4.03
N GLN A 295 67.42 14.02 -2.74
CA GLN A 295 68.41 14.55 -1.79
C GLN A 295 69.58 13.58 -1.58
N LEU A 296 69.31 12.28 -1.53
CA LEU A 296 70.36 11.25 -1.42
C LEU A 296 71.24 11.20 -2.67
N GLU A 297 70.65 11.28 -3.87
CA GLU A 297 71.39 11.33 -5.12
C GLU A 297 72.30 12.56 -5.19
N ALA A 298 71.76 13.74 -4.83
CA ALA A 298 72.57 14.96 -4.75
C ALA A 298 73.72 14.84 -3.74
N TRP A 299 73.47 14.24 -2.57
CA TRP A 299 74.52 13.99 -1.58
C TRP A 299 75.57 13.01 -2.09
N GLN A 300 75.15 11.95 -2.80
CA GLN A 300 76.06 11.01 -3.43
C GLN A 300 76.96 11.71 -4.45
N ASP A 301 76.41 12.56 -5.32
CA ASP A 301 77.18 13.33 -6.29
C ASP A 301 78.22 14.23 -5.61
N ASP A 302 77.83 14.92 -4.54
CA ASP A 302 78.74 15.77 -3.77
C ASP A 302 79.86 14.97 -3.11
N MET A 303 79.57 13.78 -2.57
CA MET A 303 80.58 12.89 -2.01
C MET A 303 81.54 12.36 -3.08
N HIS A 304 81.05 11.97 -4.25
CA HIS A 304 81.92 11.57 -5.38
C HIS A 304 82.86 12.70 -5.77
N ARG A 305 82.35 13.94 -5.89
CA ARG A 305 83.19 15.13 -6.18
C ARG A 305 84.26 15.37 -5.12
N VAL A 306 83.94 15.17 -3.83
CA VAL A 306 84.92 15.31 -2.74
C VAL A 306 86.00 14.24 -2.85
N ILE A 307 85.62 12.99 -3.12
CA ILE A 307 86.57 11.88 -3.32
C ILE A 307 87.48 12.16 -4.51
N ASP A 308 86.92 12.56 -5.66
CA ASP A 308 87.69 12.89 -6.86
C ASP A 308 88.70 14.01 -6.59
N ARG A 309 88.27 15.08 -5.89
CA ARG A 309 89.15 16.20 -5.53
C ARG A 309 90.27 15.77 -4.58
N GLN A 310 89.97 14.94 -3.57
CA GLN A 310 90.99 14.39 -2.67
C GLN A 310 92.01 13.52 -3.42
N LEU A 311 91.54 12.69 -4.35
CA LEU A 311 92.38 11.81 -5.16
C LEU A 311 93.33 12.60 -6.06
N MET A 312 92.83 13.68 -6.69
CA MET A 312 93.66 14.61 -7.47
C MET A 312 94.70 15.33 -6.58
N ASP A 313 94.31 15.81 -5.41
CA ASP A 313 95.23 16.47 -4.46
C ASP A 313 96.31 15.51 -3.96
N THR A 314 95.98 14.23 -3.75
CA THR A 314 96.98 13.20 -3.37
C THR A 314 97.97 12.93 -4.49
N HIS A 315 97.52 12.78 -5.74
CA HIS A 315 98.42 12.58 -6.88
C HIS A 315 99.33 13.79 -7.12
N LEU A 316 98.82 15.01 -6.98
CA LEU A 316 99.63 16.22 -7.09
C LEU A 316 100.69 16.29 -5.97
N LYS A 317 100.33 15.92 -4.73
CA LYS A 317 101.29 15.85 -3.61
C LYS A 317 102.36 14.76 -3.80
N GLU A 318 101.99 13.61 -4.36
CA GLU A 318 102.94 12.54 -4.71
C GLU A 318 103.92 12.97 -5.81
N GLN A 319 103.45 13.70 -6.83
CA GLN A 319 104.29 14.23 -7.90
C GLN A 319 105.23 15.37 -7.46
N SER A 320 104.94 16.04 -6.34
CA SER A 320 105.68 17.20 -5.84
C SER A 320 106.83 16.86 -4.87
N ARG A 321 107.09 15.58 -4.57
CA ARG A 321 108.16 15.15 -3.62
C ARG A 321 109.51 14.95 -4.35
N PRO A 322 110.63 15.54 -3.90
CA PRO A 322 111.91 15.33 -4.57
C PRO A 322 112.52 13.96 -4.26
N ALA A 323 113.05 13.31 -5.30
CA ALA A 323 113.88 12.11 -5.20
C ALA A 323 115.29 12.47 -4.69
N ALA A 324 115.73 11.85 -3.58
CA ALA A 324 117.14 11.75 -3.21
C ALA A 324 117.60 10.30 -3.40
N LEU A 325 118.73 10.16 -4.10
CA LEU A 325 119.29 8.96 -4.72
C LEU A 325 120.07 8.06 -3.76
N SER A 326 120.08 6.76 -4.07
CA SER A 326 121.26 5.85 -4.28
C SER A 326 120.85 4.41 -3.91
N GLY A 327 121.17 3.34 -4.63
CA GLY A 327 122.01 3.10 -5.80
C GLY A 327 122.22 1.58 -5.91
N ALA A 328 122.00 1.04 -7.12
CA ALA A 328 122.44 -0.23 -7.72
C ALA A 328 122.87 -1.44 -6.85
N GLN A 329 122.23 -2.60 -7.07
CA GLN A 329 122.90 -3.75 -7.71
C GLN A 329 121.88 -4.75 -8.27
N GLY A 330 122.05 -5.11 -9.55
CA GLY A 330 121.18 -6.06 -10.25
C GLY A 330 121.53 -7.52 -10.00
N MET A 331 120.58 -8.41 -10.24
CA MET A 331 120.66 -9.51 -11.23
C MET A 331 119.38 -10.35 -11.15
N GLY A 332 118.75 -10.63 -12.31
CA GLY A 332 118.12 -11.94 -12.54
C GLY A 332 116.61 -12.08 -12.36
N ARG A 333 115.86 -11.69 -13.40
CA ARG A 333 114.83 -12.47 -14.12
C ARG A 333 113.91 -13.43 -13.35
N GLY A 334 112.59 -13.24 -13.56
CA GLY A 334 111.67 -14.35 -13.84
C GLY A 334 110.27 -14.19 -13.26
N ASP A 335 109.41 -13.48 -13.98
CA ASP A 335 107.93 -13.50 -14.04
C ASP A 335 107.12 -14.09 -12.87
N GLU A 336 106.51 -13.14 -12.16
CA GLU A 336 105.07 -12.88 -12.05
C GLU A 336 104.02 -13.95 -11.69
N PRO A 337 103.01 -13.52 -10.89
CA PRO A 337 102.31 -14.40 -9.96
C PRO A 337 100.81 -14.50 -10.25
N SER A 338 100.26 -15.69 -10.04
CA SER A 338 98.85 -15.85 -9.68
C SER A 338 98.61 -15.27 -8.28
N THR A 339 97.80 -14.22 -8.14
CA THR A 339 97.35 -13.74 -6.83
C THR A 339 95.87 -14.06 -6.64
N THR A 340 95.65 -15.00 -5.73
CA THR A 340 94.41 -15.15 -4.98
C THR A 340 94.52 -14.29 -3.72
N GLU A 341 93.36 -13.81 -3.26
CA GLU A 341 93.04 -13.37 -1.90
C GLU A 341 93.64 -12.06 -1.36
N GLY A 342 92.74 -11.11 -1.14
CA GLY A 342 92.90 -9.95 -0.26
C GLY A 342 91.61 -9.68 0.52
N LYS A 343 91.37 -10.50 1.55
CA LYS A 343 90.31 -10.35 2.55
C LYS A 343 90.47 -9.06 3.37
N ARG A 344 89.33 -8.53 3.85
CA ARG A 344 89.11 -7.65 5.02
C ARG A 344 89.56 -6.19 4.90
N LEU A 345 88.64 -5.29 4.53
CA LEU A 345 88.75 -3.87 4.87
C LEU A 345 87.40 -3.14 5.06
N PHE A 346 86.38 -3.72 5.72
CA PHE A 346 85.27 -2.87 6.21
C PHE A 346 84.74 -3.38 7.55
N SER A 347 85.28 -2.84 8.63
CA SER A 347 84.76 -2.98 9.98
C SER A 347 84.66 -1.59 10.62
N PHE A 348 83.73 -0.77 10.14
CA PHE A 348 83.36 0.48 10.82
C PHE A 348 81.89 0.79 10.58
N PHE A 349 81.01 0.30 11.45
CA PHE A 349 79.84 1.03 11.95
C PHE A 349 79.35 0.35 13.23
N ARG A 350 79.84 0.85 14.37
CA ARG A 350 79.21 0.64 15.68
C ARG A 350 79.46 1.87 16.56
N LYS A 351 78.53 2.80 16.55
CA LYS A 351 78.03 3.48 17.77
C LYS A 351 76.88 4.43 17.43
N ILE A 352 75.72 4.03 17.99
CA ILE A 352 74.59 4.80 18.54
C ILE A 352 74.01 5.89 17.65
#